data_AF-A0A2H1X3N8-F1
#
_entry.id   AF-A0A2H1X3N8-F1
#
_cell.length_a   1.000
_cell.length_b   1.000
_cell.length_c   1.000
_cell.angle_alpha   90.00
_cell.angle_beta   90.00
_cell.angle_gamma   90.00
#
_symmetry.space_group_name_H-M   'P 1'
#
loop_
_entity.id
_entity.type
_entity.pdbx_description
1 polymer ?
#
loop_
_entity_poly.entity_id
_entity_poly.type
_entity_poly.pdbx_seq_one_letter_code
_entity_poly.pdbx_strand_id
1 'polypeptide(L)' 'MDESLVIASEPEDVGAIANACLDKADHYKFTKDYLGNGLITADTAMWRIHRKLLNPAFSQQILNTYLNEIN' A
#
# COMPACT_ATOMS: atom_id res chain seq x y z
N MET A 1 -19.17 15.45 13.64
CA MET A 1 -19.14 14.50 12.51
C MET A 1 -18.89 13.15 13.16
N ASP A 2 -19.91 12.29 13.17
CA ASP A 2 -19.74 10.93 13.68
C ASP A 2 -18.88 10.15 12.67
N GLU A 3 -17.73 9.67 13.13
CA GLU A 3 -16.88 8.77 12.35
C GLU A 3 -17.50 7.37 12.41
N SER A 4 -17.88 6.83 11.24
CA SER A 4 -18.46 5.49 11.13
C SER A 4 -17.39 4.50 10.69
N LEU A 5 -17.21 3.44 11.47
CA LEU A 5 -16.32 2.33 11.15
C LEU A 5 -17.14 1.19 10.52
N VAL A 6 -16.78 0.80 9.30
CA VAL A 6 -17.37 -0.35 8.61
C VAL A 6 -16.35 -1.48 8.56
N ILE A 7 -16.76 -2.68 8.98
CA ILE A 7 -15.93 -3.89 8.91
C ILE A 7 -16.44 -4.74 7.76
N ALA A 8 -15.63 -4.88 6.71
CA ALA A 8 -15.90 -5.79 5.60
C ALA A 8 -15.12 -7.09 5.80
N SER A 9 -15.82 -8.22 5.73
CA SER A 9 -15.21 -9.57 5.86
C SER A 9 -15.47 -10.47 4.66
N GLU A 10 -16.48 -10.14 3.84
CA GLU A 10 -16.77 -10.90 2.63
C GLU A 10 -15.69 -10.62 1.56
N PRO A 11 -15.12 -11.66 0.91
CA PRO A 11 -14.03 -11.49 -0.04
C PRO A 11 -14.39 -10.58 -1.22
N GLU A 12 -15.64 -10.62 -1.67
CA GLU A 12 -16.14 -9.78 -2.78
C GLU A 12 -16.12 -8.30 -2.39
N ASP A 13 -16.61 -7.98 -1.19
CA ASP A 13 -16.63 -6.61 -0.65
C ASP A 13 -15.21 -6.10 -0.41
N VAL A 14 -14.35 -6.91 0.20
CA VAL A 14 -12.94 -6.56 0.43
C VAL A 14 -12.23 -6.30 -0.90
N GLY A 15 -12.47 -7.14 -1.90
CA GLY A 15 -11.92 -6.96 -3.25
C GLY A 15 -12.40 -5.67 -3.91
N ALA A 16 -13.69 -5.38 -3.84
CA ALA A 16 -14.26 -4.15 -4.40
C ALA A 16 -13.68 -2.90 -3.72
N ILE A 17 -13.63 -2.88 -2.38
CA ILE A 17 -13.08 -1.78 -1.59
C ILE A 17 -11.59 -1.58 -1.90
N ALA A 18 -10.79 -2.65 -1.91
CA ALA A 18 -9.35 -2.56 -2.13
C ALA A 18 -8.98 -2.03 -3.53
N ASN A 19 -9.84 -2.22 -4.53
CA ASN A 19 -9.61 -1.72 -5.89
C ASN A 19 -10.15 -0.30 -6.11
N ALA A 20 -11.21 0.11 -5.40
CA ALA A 20 -11.86 1.41 -5.57
C ALA A 20 -11.33 2.47 -4.59
N CYS A 21 -11.10 2.11 -3.32
CA CYS A 21 -10.71 3.02 -2.24
C CYS A 21 -9.20 3.01 -2.03
N LEU A 22 -8.48 3.70 -2.92
CA LEU A 22 -7.00 3.69 -2.92
C LEU A 22 -6.38 4.65 -1.90
N ASP A 23 -7.14 5.66 -1.47
CA ASP A 23 -6.70 6.61 -0.46
C ASP A 23 -6.54 5.91 0.89
N LYS A 24 -5.44 6.26 1.57
CA LYS A 24 -5.12 5.66 2.86
C LYS A 24 -6.02 6.25 3.93
N ALA A 25 -6.49 5.40 4.83
CA ALA A 25 -7.29 5.83 5.97
C ALA A 25 -6.49 6.79 6.87
N ASP A 26 -7.20 7.65 7.59
CA ASP A 26 -6.60 8.73 8.37
C ASP A 26 -5.62 8.23 9.43
N HIS A 27 -5.82 7.02 9.97
CA HIS A 27 -4.88 6.46 10.92
C HIS A 27 -3.47 6.38 10.36
N TYR A 28 -3.24 6.13 9.06
CA TYR A 28 -1.90 6.10 8.43
C TYR A 28 -1.11 7.41 8.59
N LYS A 29 -1.78 8.54 8.82
CA LYS A 29 -1.14 9.85 9.04
C LYS A 29 -0.18 9.84 10.24
N PHE A 30 -0.40 8.98 11.23
CA PHE A 30 0.50 8.84 12.39
C PHE A 30 1.94 8.47 12.02
N THR A 31 2.12 7.75 10.91
CA THR A 31 3.46 7.31 10.44
C THR A 31 4.07 8.28 9.45
N LYS A 32 3.31 9.29 9.00
CA LYS A 32 3.75 10.23 7.98
C LYS A 32 4.93 11.08 8.45
N ASP A 33 4.99 11.42 9.73
CA ASP A 33 6.10 12.20 10.29
C ASP A 33 7.42 11.42 10.30
N TYR A 34 7.35 10.08 10.36
CA TYR A 34 8.52 9.20 10.35
C TYR A 34 8.93 8.76 8.95
N LEU A 35 7.96 8.46 8.08
CA LEU A 35 8.19 7.86 6.75
C LEU A 35 8.05 8.87 5.59
N GLY A 36 7.63 10.10 5.87
CA GLY A 36 7.34 11.11 4.85
C GLY A 36 6.22 10.67 3.91
N ASN A 37 6.31 11.04 2.63
CA ASN A 37 5.40 10.57 1.58
C ASN A 37 5.99 9.33 0.88
N GLY A 38 5.99 8.18 1.56
CA GLY A 38 6.45 6.90 1.02
C GLY A 38 5.33 6.04 0.42
N LEU A 39 5.62 4.78 0.10
CA LEU A 39 4.61 3.84 -0.45
C LEU A 39 3.39 3.61 0.46
N ILE A 40 3.56 3.76 1.78
CA ILE A 40 2.53 3.44 2.77
C ILE A 40 1.71 4.69 3.12
N THR A 41 2.29 5.88 2.99
CA THR A 41 1.77 7.15 3.53
C THR A 41 1.46 8.21 2.46
N ALA A 42 1.90 8.01 1.22
CA ALA A 42 1.61 8.92 0.12
C ALA A 42 0.14 8.85 -0.32
N ASP A 43 -0.36 9.96 -0.87
CA ASP A 43 -1.65 9.99 -1.56
C ASP A 43 -1.66 9.08 -2.80
N THR A 44 -2.85 8.81 -3.34
CA THR A 44 -3.02 7.90 -4.48
C THR A 44 -2.21 8.32 -5.71
N ALA A 45 -2.07 9.61 -6.00
CA ALA A 45 -1.36 10.09 -7.19
C ALA A 45 0.14 9.85 -7.07
N MET A 46 0.73 10.24 -5.94
CA MET A 46 2.14 10.05 -5.66
C MET A 46 2.49 8.57 -5.45
N TRP A 47 1.63 7.79 -4.79
CA TRP A 47 1.79 6.34 -4.64
C TRP A 47 1.89 5.62 -5.99
N ARG A 48 1.05 5.99 -6.97
CA ARG A 48 1.11 5.39 -8.32
C ARG A 48 2.47 5.62 -8.98
N ILE A 49 3.03 6.82 -8.84
CA ILE A 49 4.35 7.16 -9.38
C ILE A 49 5.44 6.36 -8.67
N HIS A 50 5.46 6.38 -7.34
CA HIS A 50 6.46 5.66 -6.54
C HIS A 50 6.42 4.16 -6.80
N ARG A 51 5.21 3.56 -6.85
CA ARG A 51 5.04 2.14 -7.16
C ARG A 51 5.54 1.79 -8.57
N LYS A 52 5.23 2.63 -9.57
CA LYS A 52 5.72 2.43 -10.94
C LYS A 52 7.25 2.43 -11.01
N LEU A 53 7.90 3.34 -10.28
CA LEU A 53 9.37 3.43 -10.25
C LEU A 53 10.02 2.25 -9.51
N LEU A 54 9.39 1.77 -8.42
CA LEU A 54 9.95 0.71 -7.58
C LEU A 54 9.65 -0.70 -8.07
N ASN A 55 8.53 -0.94 -8.74
CA ASN A 55 8.12 -2.28 -9.20
C ASN A 55 9.23 -3.10 -9.91
N PRO A 56 10.09 -2.52 -10.77
CA PRO A 56 11.18 -3.28 -11.42
C PRO A 56 12.16 -3.92 -10.44
N ALA A 57 12.44 -3.25 -9.30
CA ALA A 57 13.33 -3.75 -8.25
C ALA A 57 12.73 -4.92 -7.47
N PHE A 58 11.41 -5.14 -7.57
CA PHE A 58 10.69 -6.24 -6.93
C PHE A 58 10.18 -7.27 -7.96
N SER A 59 10.82 -7.35 -9.13
CA SER A 59 10.50 -8.37 -10.12
C SER A 59 10.96 -9.76 -9.66
N GLN A 60 10.29 -10.81 -10.14
CA GLN A 60 10.64 -12.20 -9.80
C GLN A 60 12.11 -12.52 -10.07
N GLN A 61 12.67 -11.97 -11.16
CA GLN A 61 14.09 -12.14 -11.50
C GLN A 61 15.01 -11.61 -10.39
N ILE A 62 14.72 -10.41 -9.87
CA ILE A 62 15.49 -9.81 -8.77
C ILE A 62 15.25 -10.58 -7.47
N LEU A 63 14.02 -10.95 -7.15
CA LEU A 63 13.73 -11.72 -5.93
C LEU A 63 14.46 -13.07 -5.91
N ASN A 64 14.56 -13.74 -7.06
CA ASN A 64 15.28 -15.00 -7.18
C ASN A 64 16.77 -14.87 -6.84
N THR A 65 17.39 -13.69 -7.02
CA THR A 65 18.81 -13.50 -6.64
C THR A 65 19.03 -13.46 -5.14
N TYR A 66 17.98 -13.20 -4.34
CA TYR A 66 18.07 -13.12 -2.88
C TYR A 66 17.73 -14.44 -2.16
N LEU A 67 17.25 -15.46 -2.88
CA LEU A 67 16.81 -16.72 -2.26
C LEU A 67 17.92 -17.44 -1.47
N ASN A 68 19.17 -17.31 -1.91
CA ASN A 68 20.32 -17.93 -1.22
C ASN A 68 20.75 -17.17 0.05
N GLU A 69 20.42 -15.88 0.15
CA GLU A 69 20.77 -15.05 1.32
C GLU A 69 19.70 -15.14 2.42
N ILE A 70 18.48 -15.53 2.05
CA ILE A 70 17.31 -15.59 2.95
C ILE A 70 17.13 -17.01 3.55
N ASN A 71 17.63 -18.06 2.89
CA ASN A 71 17.60 -19.45 3.37
C ASN A 71 18.71 -19.74 4.39
#